data_AF-A0A2P8WEC6-F1
#
_entry.id   AF-A0A2P8WEC6-F1
#
_cell.length_a   1.000
_cell.length_b   1.000
_cell.length_c   1.000
_cell.angle_alpha   90.00
_cell.angle_beta   90.00
_cell.angle_gamma   90.00
#
_symmetry.space_group_name_H-M   'P 1'
#
loop_
_entity.id
_entity.type
_entity.pdbx_description
1 polymer ?
#
loop_
_entity_poly.entity_id
_entity_poly.type
_entity_poly.pdbx_seq_one_letter_code
_entity_poly.pdbx_strand_id
1 'polypeptide(L)'
;MSKVFILLSSTIWQFFISWNLFFGILIYRIIFEQNTVLNVDIRSTTPALGTIGSILALTTSVSFAFMIFAITRVSNRKHDLFYRLKSFLFDFDNFLEKTSNQKHVSNKAQELSWELKFLTISDFPIMNWNDKTRDLLNLLESEEDPLEDPNFNNKVLGYLGFIENLISEIGVACISQIVALKHFEVVYKVLALIGLLLLALVSNYLNFGAMPAKVLSVSPVFFASFSSLILLELGWLLHREKMNMLDFVEWNSDRSNKMN
;
A
#
# COMPACT_ATOMS: atom_id res chain seq x y z
N MET A 1 -21.61 -1.62 -0.42
CA MET A 1 -20.79 -1.43 -1.65
C MET A 1 -19.38 -2.00 -1.55
N SER A 2 -18.66 -1.89 -0.42
CA SER A 2 -17.26 -2.34 -0.26
C SER A 2 -16.98 -3.81 -0.67
N LYS A 3 -17.83 -4.77 -0.28
CA LYS A 3 -17.57 -6.21 -0.53
C LYS A 3 -17.54 -6.62 -2.01
N VAL A 4 -18.37 -5.98 -2.85
CA VAL A 4 -18.45 -6.31 -4.29
C VAL A 4 -17.21 -5.83 -5.03
N PHE A 5 -16.70 -4.64 -4.72
CA PHE A 5 -15.44 -4.14 -5.28
C PHE A 5 -14.23 -4.97 -4.86
N ILE A 6 -14.20 -5.42 -3.60
CA ILE A 6 -13.16 -6.35 -3.12
C ILE A 6 -13.20 -7.66 -3.90
N LEU A 7 -14.40 -8.18 -4.17
CA LEU A 7 -14.58 -9.43 -4.90
C LEU A 7 -14.17 -9.27 -6.37
N LEU A 8 -14.50 -8.14 -7.02
CA LEU A 8 -14.10 -7.78 -8.39
C LEU A 8 -12.61 -7.43 -8.55
N SER A 9 -11.91 -7.07 -7.46
CA SER A 9 -10.46 -6.81 -7.45
C SER A 9 -9.63 -8.09 -7.31
N SER A 10 -10.23 -9.19 -6.85
CA SER A 10 -9.54 -10.47 -6.74
C SER A 10 -9.16 -11.03 -8.12
N THR A 11 -7.89 -11.36 -8.31
CA THR A 11 -7.36 -11.92 -9.57
C THR A 11 -8.13 -13.16 -10.03
N ILE A 12 -8.57 -14.00 -9.09
CA ILE A 12 -9.33 -15.23 -9.39
C ILE A 12 -10.67 -14.87 -10.02
N TRP A 13 -11.38 -13.88 -9.46
CA TRP A 13 -12.67 -13.44 -9.98
C TRP A 13 -12.54 -12.67 -11.28
N GLN A 14 -11.50 -11.84 -11.43
CA GLN A 14 -11.20 -11.15 -12.69
C GLN A 14 -10.96 -12.15 -13.81
N PHE A 15 -10.13 -13.17 -13.55
CA PHE A 15 -9.88 -14.25 -14.48
C PHE A 15 -11.16 -15.03 -14.80
N PHE A 16 -11.93 -15.42 -13.77
CA PHE A 16 -13.17 -16.17 -13.95
C PHE A 16 -14.20 -15.40 -14.80
N ILE A 17 -14.41 -14.12 -14.53
CA ILE A 17 -15.35 -13.28 -15.29
C ILE A 17 -14.91 -13.15 -16.75
N SER A 18 -13.64 -12.81 -16.97
CA SER A 18 -13.09 -12.68 -18.33
C SER A 18 -13.13 -13.99 -19.11
N TRP A 19 -12.87 -15.11 -18.44
CA TRP A 19 -12.95 -16.45 -19.03
C TRP A 19 -14.39 -16.82 -19.38
N ASN A 20 -15.36 -16.59 -18.48
CA ASN A 20 -16.77 -16.86 -18.77
C ASN A 20 -17.29 -16.02 -19.95
N LEU A 21 -16.92 -14.74 -20.03
CA LEU A 21 -17.28 -13.89 -21.18
C LEU A 21 -16.67 -14.43 -22.48
N PHE A 22 -15.40 -14.84 -22.44
CA PHE A 22 -14.72 -15.45 -23.58
C PHE A 22 -15.43 -16.73 -24.05
N PHE A 23 -15.71 -17.68 -23.14
CA PHE A 23 -16.40 -18.93 -23.48
C PHE A 23 -17.85 -18.71 -23.91
N GLY A 24 -18.57 -17.79 -23.26
CA GLY A 24 -19.94 -17.45 -23.64
C GLY A 24 -20.03 -16.96 -25.08
N ILE A 25 -19.14 -16.05 -25.48
CA ILE A 25 -19.08 -15.54 -26.85
C ILE A 25 -18.59 -16.62 -27.83
N LEU A 26 -17.61 -17.44 -27.44
CA LEU A 26 -17.12 -18.53 -28.25
C LEU A 26 -18.21 -19.57 -28.53
N ILE A 27 -18.98 -19.97 -27.52
CA ILE A 27 -20.12 -20.90 -27.64
C ILE A 27 -21.21 -20.27 -28.51
N TYR A 28 -21.55 -19.00 -28.27
CA TYR A 28 -22.50 -18.26 -29.09
C TYR A 28 -22.09 -18.28 -30.57
N ARG A 29 -20.82 -18.02 -30.88
CA ARG A 29 -20.30 -18.07 -32.26
C ARG A 29 -20.32 -19.47 -32.86
N ILE A 30 -20.01 -20.51 -32.08
CA ILE A 30 -20.04 -21.89 -32.59
C ILE A 30 -21.47 -22.32 -32.94
N ILE A 31 -22.45 -21.96 -32.11
CA ILE A 31 -23.84 -22.42 -32.23
C ILE A 31 -24.64 -21.58 -33.23
N PHE A 32 -24.53 -20.24 -33.17
CA PHE A 32 -25.42 -19.33 -33.91
C PHE A 32 -24.80 -18.79 -35.21
N GLU A 33 -23.48 -18.77 -35.35
CA GLU A 33 -22.80 -18.15 -36.50
C GLU A 33 -22.70 -19.06 -37.73
N GLN A 34 -23.29 -20.26 -37.71
CA GLN A 34 -23.41 -21.10 -38.91
C GLN A 34 -24.17 -20.42 -40.06
N ASN A 35 -24.95 -19.37 -39.77
CA ASN A 35 -25.82 -18.68 -40.74
C ASN A 35 -25.37 -17.27 -41.15
N THR A 36 -24.22 -16.76 -40.65
CA THR A 36 -23.79 -15.38 -40.92
C THR A 36 -22.34 -15.32 -41.40
N VAL A 37 -22.11 -14.72 -42.57
CA VAL A 37 -20.80 -14.47 -43.20
C VAL A 37 -20.06 -13.30 -42.51
N LEU A 38 -20.09 -13.23 -41.18
CA LEU A 38 -19.26 -12.30 -40.42
C LEU A 38 -17.89 -12.94 -40.20
N ASN A 39 -17.13 -13.01 -41.29
CA ASN A 39 -15.75 -13.46 -41.25
C ASN A 39 -14.92 -12.36 -40.57
N VAL A 40 -14.79 -12.42 -39.25
CA VAL A 40 -13.87 -11.56 -38.49
C VAL A 40 -12.46 -11.96 -38.90
N ASP A 41 -11.97 -11.25 -39.91
CA ASP A 41 -10.66 -11.47 -40.51
C ASP A 41 -9.55 -11.15 -39.50
N ILE A 42 -8.43 -11.87 -39.61
CA ILE A 42 -7.20 -11.70 -38.81
C ILE A 42 -6.69 -10.25 -38.87
N ARG A 43 -7.05 -9.54 -39.95
CA ARG A 43 -6.78 -8.12 -40.18
C ARG A 43 -7.52 -7.18 -39.21
N SER A 44 -8.66 -7.59 -38.68
CA SER A 44 -9.47 -6.80 -37.73
C SER A 44 -9.13 -7.09 -36.27
N THR A 45 -8.60 -8.28 -35.97
CA THR A 45 -8.24 -8.69 -34.60
C THR A 45 -6.91 -8.09 -34.14
N THR A 46 -5.93 -7.99 -35.04
CA THR A 46 -4.62 -7.39 -34.77
C THR A 46 -4.70 -5.93 -34.30
N PRO A 47 -5.42 -5.02 -34.99
CA PRO A 47 -5.57 -3.64 -34.53
C PRO A 47 -6.33 -3.55 -33.20
N ALA A 48 -7.36 -4.39 -32.97
CA ALA A 48 -8.09 -4.42 -31.71
C ALA A 48 -7.19 -4.83 -30.52
N LEU A 49 -6.40 -5.90 -30.67
CA LEU A 49 -5.40 -6.30 -29.68
C LEU A 49 -4.32 -5.23 -29.50
N GLY A 50 -3.92 -4.54 -30.58
CA GLY A 50 -3.01 -3.40 -30.53
C GLY A 50 -3.55 -2.24 -29.69
N THR A 51 -4.82 -1.86 -29.87
CA THR A 51 -5.47 -0.82 -29.05
C THR A 51 -5.53 -1.22 -27.58
N ILE A 52 -5.91 -2.47 -27.28
CA ILE A 52 -5.93 -2.98 -25.91
C ILE A 52 -4.51 -2.97 -25.31
N GLY A 53 -3.50 -3.37 -26.09
CA GLY A 53 -2.09 -3.31 -25.71
C GLY A 53 -1.65 -1.89 -25.36
N SER A 54 -2.01 -0.89 -26.17
CA SER A 54 -1.73 0.52 -25.88
C SER A 54 -2.38 1.01 -24.59
N ILE A 55 -3.65 0.64 -24.34
CA ILE A 55 -4.35 0.97 -23.09
C ILE A 55 -3.65 0.33 -21.89
N LEU A 56 -3.27 -0.94 -21.99
CA LEU A 56 -2.55 -1.65 -20.93
C LEU A 56 -1.16 -1.05 -20.70
N ALA A 57 -0.45 -0.66 -21.75
CA ALA A 57 0.85 0.00 -21.64
C ALA A 57 0.74 1.34 -20.89
N LEU A 58 -0.26 2.17 -21.26
CA LEU A 58 -0.56 3.41 -20.54
C LEU A 58 -0.89 3.14 -19.06
N THR A 59 -1.76 2.15 -18.82
CA THR A 59 -2.17 1.75 -17.47
C THR A 59 -0.98 1.28 -16.64
N THR A 60 -0.06 0.52 -17.24
CA THR A 60 1.18 0.07 -16.59
C THR A 60 2.05 1.26 -16.20
N SER A 61 2.26 2.20 -17.12
CA SER A 61 3.08 3.38 -16.88
C SER A 61 2.54 4.21 -15.69
N VAL A 62 1.23 4.48 -15.69
CA VAL A 62 0.56 5.19 -14.60
C VAL A 62 0.65 4.41 -13.29
N SER A 63 0.30 3.12 -13.30
CA SER A 63 0.30 2.28 -12.10
C SER A 63 1.70 2.15 -11.49
N PHE A 64 2.72 2.01 -12.34
CA PHE A 64 4.12 1.93 -11.91
C PHE A 64 4.61 3.24 -11.30
N ALA A 65 4.28 4.38 -11.92
CA ALA A 65 4.61 5.70 -11.37
C ALA A 65 3.97 5.91 -9.99
N PHE A 66 2.68 5.57 -9.83
CA PHE A 66 1.98 5.64 -8.55
C PHE A 66 2.57 4.69 -7.51
N MET A 67 2.91 3.47 -7.90
CA MET A 67 3.56 2.50 -7.01
C MET A 67 4.89 3.05 -6.47
N ILE A 68 5.76 3.57 -7.35
CA ILE A 68 7.04 4.18 -6.93
C ILE A 68 6.78 5.36 -6.01
N PHE A 69 5.84 6.23 -6.36
CA PHE A 69 5.48 7.38 -5.55
C PHE A 69 5.02 6.95 -4.14
N ALA A 70 4.10 5.98 -4.05
CA ALA A 70 3.58 5.49 -2.78
C ALA A 70 4.68 4.85 -1.91
N ILE A 71 5.51 3.96 -2.49
CA ILE A 71 6.61 3.32 -1.78
C ILE A 71 7.64 4.34 -1.31
N THR A 72 8.02 5.28 -2.18
CA THR A 72 9.02 6.32 -1.86
C THR A 72 8.51 7.24 -0.77
N ARG A 73 7.25 7.69 -0.85
CA ARG A 73 6.63 8.55 0.16
C ARG A 73 6.60 7.89 1.52
N VAL A 74 6.16 6.63 1.60
CA VAL A 74 6.09 5.90 2.88
C VAL A 74 7.49 5.60 3.42
N SER A 75 8.42 5.19 2.56
CA SER A 75 9.81 4.93 2.94
C SER A 75 10.47 6.19 3.50
N ASN A 76 10.34 7.33 2.82
CA ASN A 76 10.90 8.60 3.27
C ASN A 76 10.27 9.05 4.59
N ARG A 77 8.95 8.92 4.75
CA ARG A 77 8.26 9.24 6.00
C ARG A 77 8.77 8.36 7.16
N LYS A 78 8.98 7.07 6.91
CA LYS A 78 9.54 6.14 7.92
C LYS A 78 10.95 6.55 8.34
N HIS A 79 11.81 6.92 7.39
CA HIS A 79 13.17 7.39 7.69
C HIS A 79 13.17 8.72 8.45
N ASP A 80 12.33 9.68 8.06
CA ASP A 80 12.17 10.97 8.76
C ASP A 80 11.71 10.75 10.21
N LEU A 81 10.70 9.91 10.43
CA LEU A 81 10.22 9.59 11.78
C LEU A 81 11.28 8.89 12.63
N PHE A 82 12.03 7.95 12.04
CA PHE A 82 13.13 7.28 12.73
C PHE A 82 14.25 8.25 13.11
N TYR A 83 14.61 9.18 12.21
CA TYR A 83 15.60 10.21 12.51
C TYR A 83 15.13 11.12 13.65
N ARG A 84 13.87 11.55 13.63
CA ARG A 84 13.25 12.34 14.71
C ARG A 84 13.28 11.59 16.04
N LEU A 85 12.96 10.30 16.03
CA LEU A 85 13.06 9.44 17.21
C LEU A 85 14.48 9.42 17.77
N LYS A 86 15.50 9.19 16.92
CA LYS A 86 16.90 9.21 17.36
C LYS A 86 17.31 10.55 17.94
N SER A 87 16.98 11.66 17.26
CA SER A 87 17.25 13.02 17.76
C SER A 87 16.59 13.24 19.12
N PHE A 88 15.33 12.85 19.27
CA PHE A 88 14.59 13.02 20.50
C PHE A 88 15.14 12.18 21.66
N LEU A 89 15.66 10.96 21.37
CA LEU A 89 16.35 10.14 22.38
C LEU A 89 17.68 10.77 22.84
N PHE A 90 18.38 11.53 21.99
CA PHE A 90 19.53 12.33 22.44
C PHE A 90 19.11 13.50 23.32
N ASP A 91 18.02 14.18 22.98
CA ASP A 91 17.47 15.26 23.83
C ASP A 91 16.99 14.73 25.19
N PHE A 92 16.41 13.52 25.21
CA PHE A 92 16.00 12.84 26.43
C PHE A 92 17.20 12.49 27.31
N ASP A 93 18.28 11.93 26.75
CA ASP A 93 19.50 11.65 27.52
C ASP A 93 20.13 12.93 28.08
N ASN A 94 20.20 14.00 27.27
CA ASN A 94 20.68 15.30 27.72
C ASN A 94 19.86 15.87 28.88
N PHE A 95 18.54 15.61 28.91
CA PHE A 95 17.67 16.00 30.01
C PHE A 95 17.95 15.17 31.28
N LEU A 96 18.12 13.85 31.12
CA LEU A 96 18.42 12.94 32.22
C LEU A 96 19.80 13.22 32.85
N GLU A 97 20.82 13.54 32.05
CA GLU A 97 22.16 13.89 32.52
C GLU A 97 22.19 15.19 33.33
N LYS A 98 21.39 16.19 32.94
CA LYS A 98 21.29 17.47 33.66
C LYS A 98 20.60 17.34 35.01
N THR A 99 19.85 16.25 35.24
CA THR A 99 19.07 16.06 36.46
C THR A 99 19.78 15.05 37.37
N SER A 100 20.84 15.49 38.07
CA SER A 100 21.79 14.57 38.73
C SER A 100 21.32 13.92 40.04
N ASN A 101 20.17 14.33 40.59
CA ASN A 101 19.78 13.96 41.96
C ASN A 101 18.86 12.73 42.04
N GLN A 102 18.32 12.24 40.92
CA GLN A 102 17.45 11.04 40.89
C GLN A 102 18.09 9.89 40.11
N LYS A 103 19.16 9.32 40.69
CA LYS A 103 19.96 8.29 40.03
C LYS A 103 19.16 7.07 39.62
N HIS A 104 18.15 6.64 40.38
CA HIS A 104 17.46 5.38 40.09
C HIS A 104 16.55 5.48 38.85
N VAL A 105 15.61 6.43 38.83
CA VAL A 105 14.75 6.69 37.66
C VAL A 105 15.56 7.15 36.46
N SER A 106 16.55 8.03 36.64
CA SER A 106 17.40 8.51 35.55
C SER A 106 18.19 7.36 34.90
N ASN A 107 18.80 6.46 35.70
CA ASN A 107 19.51 5.31 35.16
C ASN A 107 18.60 4.36 34.37
N LYS A 108 17.38 4.09 34.87
CA LYS A 108 16.44 3.20 34.18
C LYS A 108 15.90 3.82 32.89
N ALA A 109 15.63 5.12 32.92
CA ALA A 109 15.24 5.89 31.74
C ALA A 109 16.36 5.95 30.68
N GLN A 110 17.62 6.09 31.10
CA GLN A 110 18.80 6.02 30.23
C GLN A 110 18.98 4.61 29.64
N GLU A 111 18.78 3.55 30.42
CA GLU A 111 18.83 2.18 29.92
C GLU A 111 17.80 1.96 28.79
N LEU A 112 16.56 2.39 29.00
CA LEU A 112 15.50 2.33 27.98
C LEU A 112 15.87 3.15 26.73
N SER A 113 16.37 4.38 26.92
CA SER A 113 16.81 5.24 25.81
C SER A 113 17.94 4.58 25.01
N TRP A 114 18.90 3.98 25.71
CA TRP A 114 20.03 3.25 25.11
C TRP A 114 19.53 2.07 24.28
N GLU A 115 18.65 1.22 24.83
CA GLU A 115 18.03 0.12 24.08
C GLU A 115 17.39 0.60 22.77
N LEU A 116 16.61 1.69 22.83
CA LEU A 116 15.95 2.27 21.65
C LEU A 116 16.95 2.87 20.65
N LYS A 117 18.12 3.33 21.10
CA LYS A 117 19.20 3.82 20.23
C LYS A 117 19.89 2.70 19.44
N PHE A 118 19.91 1.46 19.92
CA PHE A 118 20.45 0.33 19.14
C PHE A 118 19.48 -0.21 18.10
N LEU A 119 18.18 0.08 18.22
CA LEU A 119 17.21 -0.38 17.23
C LEU A 119 17.49 0.22 15.85
N THR A 120 17.36 -0.63 14.84
CA THR A 120 17.41 -0.30 13.42
C THR A 120 16.00 -0.06 12.87
N ILE A 121 15.89 0.55 11.69
CA ILE A 121 14.59 0.79 11.03
C ILE A 121 13.82 -0.51 10.77
N SER A 122 14.54 -1.62 10.59
CA SER A 122 13.96 -2.96 10.37
C SER A 122 13.33 -3.58 11.62
N ASP A 123 13.68 -3.10 12.81
CA ASP A 123 13.16 -3.64 14.07
C ASP A 123 11.76 -3.10 14.40
N PHE A 124 11.23 -2.18 13.57
CA PHE A 124 9.90 -1.60 13.71
C PHE A 124 8.85 -2.34 12.88
N PRO A 125 7.60 -2.45 13.37
CA PRO A 125 7.06 -1.86 14.60
C PRO A 125 7.44 -2.60 15.89
N ILE A 126 7.62 -1.85 16.98
CA ILE A 126 7.86 -2.41 18.31
C ILE A 126 6.51 -2.85 18.90
N MET A 127 6.29 -4.16 19.01
CA MET A 127 5.01 -4.72 19.49
C MET A 127 4.92 -4.78 21.02
N ASN A 128 6.05 -4.77 21.72
CA ASN A 128 6.16 -4.95 23.17
C ASN A 128 6.50 -3.65 23.91
N TRP A 129 6.00 -2.50 23.42
CA TRP A 129 6.29 -1.20 24.02
C TRP A 129 5.90 -1.14 25.50
N ASN A 130 4.70 -1.61 25.85
CA ASN A 130 4.19 -1.61 27.23
C ASN A 130 5.06 -2.43 28.17
N ASP A 131 5.58 -3.58 27.72
CA ASP A 131 6.44 -4.42 28.54
C ASP A 131 7.79 -3.74 28.81
N LYS A 132 8.33 -3.02 27.81
CA LYS A 132 9.59 -2.27 27.92
C LYS A 132 9.48 -1.06 28.85
N THR A 133 8.32 -0.41 28.91
CA THR A 133 8.11 0.78 29.76
C THR A 133 7.62 0.45 31.17
N ARG A 134 7.05 -0.74 31.39
CA ARG A 134 6.42 -1.13 32.66
C ARG A 134 7.30 -0.92 33.89
N ASP A 135 8.55 -1.34 33.84
CA ASP A 135 9.46 -1.23 35.00
C ASP A 135 9.76 0.24 35.33
N LEU A 136 9.88 1.11 34.31
CA LEU A 136 10.08 2.54 34.49
C LEU A 136 8.82 3.24 35.00
N LEU A 137 7.64 2.85 34.50
CA LEU A 137 6.35 3.38 34.96
C LEU A 137 6.09 3.02 36.43
N ASN A 138 6.34 1.76 36.82
CA ASN A 138 6.21 1.33 38.21
C ASN A 138 7.12 2.13 39.14
N LEU A 139 8.35 2.47 38.70
CA LEU A 139 9.28 3.29 39.48
C LEU A 139 8.75 4.72 39.66
N LEU A 140 8.26 5.34 38.58
CA LEU A 140 7.68 6.68 38.59
C LEU A 140 6.43 6.80 39.48
N GLU A 141 5.68 5.72 39.64
CA GLU A 141 4.50 5.64 40.53
C GLU A 141 4.88 5.36 42.00
N SER A 142 6.03 4.72 42.25
CA SER A 142 6.44 4.28 43.59
C SER A 142 7.33 5.25 44.37
N GLU A 143 7.99 6.21 43.71
CA GLU A 143 8.84 7.20 44.37
C GLU A 143 7.97 8.33 44.99
N GLU A 144 7.72 8.23 46.31
CA GLU A 144 7.18 9.31 47.16
C GLU A 144 8.29 10.26 47.69
N ASP A 145 9.54 10.04 47.30
CA ASP A 145 10.67 10.81 47.82
C ASP A 145 10.48 12.31 47.55
N PRO A 146 10.85 13.20 48.49
CA PRO A 146 10.68 14.64 48.34
C PRO A 146 11.52 15.15 47.17
N LEU A 147 10.88 15.22 46.00
CA LEU A 147 11.50 15.66 44.74
C LEU A 147 11.96 17.12 44.89
N GLU A 148 13.23 17.41 44.59
CA GLU A 148 13.72 18.79 44.42
C GLU A 148 13.04 19.50 43.24
N ASP A 149 12.66 18.75 42.19
CA ASP A 149 11.78 19.21 41.11
C ASP A 149 10.47 18.41 41.16
N PRO A 150 9.36 18.98 41.68
CA PRO A 150 8.08 18.29 41.77
C PRO A 150 7.51 17.88 40.42
N ASN A 151 8.06 18.37 39.30
CA ASN A 151 7.62 18.03 37.96
C ASN A 151 8.55 17.07 37.22
N PHE A 152 9.60 16.51 37.85
CA PHE A 152 10.52 15.61 37.16
C PHE A 152 9.80 14.38 36.58
N ASN A 153 9.01 13.68 37.39
CA ASN A 153 8.27 12.49 36.94
C ASN A 153 7.31 12.83 35.79
N ASN A 154 6.62 13.98 35.88
CA ASN A 154 5.75 14.48 34.81
C ASN A 154 6.52 14.79 33.52
N LYS A 155 7.74 15.33 33.60
CA LYS A 155 8.60 15.58 32.45
C LYS A 155 9.04 14.27 31.81
N VAL A 156 9.50 13.29 32.60
CA VAL A 156 9.88 11.95 32.11
C VAL A 156 8.70 11.27 31.41
N LEU A 157 7.51 11.29 32.02
CA LEU A 157 6.27 10.80 31.39
C LEU A 157 5.95 11.53 30.08
N GLY A 158 6.17 12.85 30.02
CA GLY A 158 6.03 13.63 28.80
C GLY A 158 6.97 13.18 27.68
N TYR A 159 8.24 12.92 28.00
CA TYR A 159 9.20 12.36 27.05
C TYR A 159 8.79 10.95 26.60
N LEU A 160 8.37 10.08 27.52
CA LEU A 160 7.91 8.72 27.19
C LEU A 160 6.67 8.74 26.29
N GLY A 161 5.70 9.61 26.57
CA GLY A 161 4.51 9.77 25.73
C GLY A 161 4.84 10.27 24.33
N PHE A 162 5.84 11.17 24.18
CA PHE A 162 6.29 11.59 22.87
C PHE A 162 7.04 10.48 22.11
N ILE A 163 7.87 9.71 22.80
CA ILE A 163 8.54 8.52 22.22
C ILE A 163 7.48 7.50 21.75
N GLU A 164 6.47 7.23 22.55
CA GLU A 164 5.35 6.33 22.21
C GLU A 164 4.60 6.81 20.97
N ASN A 165 4.30 8.11 20.88
CA ASN A 165 3.67 8.70 19.71
C ASN A 165 4.53 8.50 18.45
N LEU A 166 5.84 8.73 18.54
CA LEU A 166 6.75 8.51 17.41
C LEU A 166 6.83 7.03 17.00
N ILE A 167 6.93 6.11 17.97
CA ILE A 167 6.94 4.66 17.70
C ILE A 167 5.62 4.24 17.01
N SER A 168 4.49 4.76 17.48
CA SER A 168 3.18 4.52 16.91
C SER A 168 3.07 5.05 15.48
N GLU A 169 3.54 6.28 15.22
CA GLU A 169 3.59 6.84 13.87
C GLU A 169 4.47 6.02 12.92
N ILE A 170 5.63 5.54 13.40
CA ILE A 170 6.48 4.62 12.63
C ILE A 170 5.73 3.33 12.33
N GLY A 171 4.99 2.78 13.30
CA GLY A 171 4.16 1.59 13.11
C GLY A 171 3.08 1.79 12.04
N VAL A 172 2.39 2.93 12.04
CA VAL A 172 1.42 3.31 11.01
C VAL A 172 2.09 3.44 9.63
N ALA A 173 3.31 3.99 9.57
CA ALA A 173 4.09 4.03 8.33
C ALA A 173 4.45 2.62 7.82
N CYS A 174 4.80 1.69 8.70
CA CYS A 174 5.03 0.28 8.34
C CYS A 174 3.76 -0.38 7.77
N ILE A 175 2.61 -0.17 8.40
CA ILE A 175 1.31 -0.65 7.88
C ILE A 175 1.03 -0.05 6.51
N SER A 176 1.28 1.26 6.35
CA SER A 176 1.12 1.95 5.07
C SER A 176 2.03 1.38 3.98
N GLN A 177 3.24 0.93 4.34
CA GLN A 177 4.17 0.28 3.43
C GLN A 177 3.62 -1.06 2.95
N ILE A 178 3.05 -1.85 3.86
CA ILE A 178 2.38 -3.13 3.54
C ILE A 178 1.18 -2.88 2.62
N VAL A 179 0.40 -1.84 2.89
CA VAL A 179 -0.74 -1.47 2.03
C VAL A 179 -0.26 -0.99 0.66
N ALA A 180 0.85 -0.26 0.59
CA ALA A 180 1.43 0.19 -0.67
C ALA A 180 1.87 -0.98 -1.56
N LEU A 181 2.26 -2.14 -0.99
CA LEU A 181 2.54 -3.35 -1.75
C LEU A 181 1.33 -3.84 -2.56
N LYS A 182 0.09 -3.48 -2.21
CA LYS A 182 -1.08 -3.82 -3.05
C LYS A 182 -1.03 -3.18 -4.44
N HIS A 183 -0.35 -2.04 -4.59
CA HIS A 183 -0.15 -1.44 -5.92
C HIS A 183 0.79 -2.30 -6.78
N PHE A 184 1.71 -3.03 -6.16
CA PHE A 184 2.59 -3.98 -6.87
C PHE A 184 1.80 -5.12 -7.49
N GLU A 185 0.76 -5.62 -6.80
CA GLU A 185 -0.12 -6.67 -7.35
C GLU A 185 -0.78 -6.22 -8.65
N VAL A 186 -1.27 -4.98 -8.71
CA VAL A 186 -1.88 -4.42 -9.93
C VAL A 186 -0.86 -4.32 -11.07
N VAL A 187 0.34 -3.80 -10.80
CA VAL A 187 1.41 -3.71 -11.80
C VAL A 187 1.77 -5.09 -12.35
N TYR A 188 1.90 -6.09 -11.46
CA TYR A 188 2.18 -7.47 -11.87
C TYR A 188 1.08 -8.05 -12.75
N LYS A 189 -0.21 -7.84 -12.40
CA LYS A 189 -1.35 -8.28 -13.24
C LYS A 189 -1.30 -7.68 -14.64
N VAL A 190 -1.03 -6.37 -14.76
CA VAL A 190 -0.97 -5.70 -16.06
C VAL A 190 0.21 -6.21 -16.89
N LEU A 191 1.40 -6.37 -16.28
CA LEU A 191 2.57 -6.93 -16.97
C LEU A 191 2.32 -8.36 -17.46
N ALA A 192 1.71 -9.20 -16.63
CA ALA A 192 1.33 -10.56 -17.01
C ALA A 192 0.34 -10.56 -18.19
N LEU A 193 -0.66 -9.66 -18.16
CA LEU A 193 -1.65 -9.53 -19.23
C LEU A 193 -1.02 -9.02 -20.54
N ILE A 194 -0.08 -8.08 -20.48
CA ILE A 194 0.71 -7.64 -21.65
C ILE A 194 1.53 -8.80 -22.21
N GLY A 195 2.21 -9.57 -21.35
CA GLY A 195 2.95 -10.76 -21.77
C GLY A 195 2.05 -11.77 -22.48
N LEU A 196 0.86 -12.05 -21.93
CA LEU A 196 -0.13 -12.94 -22.55
C LEU A 196 -0.67 -12.37 -23.88
N LEU A 197 -0.86 -11.05 -23.97
CA LEU A 197 -1.29 -10.37 -25.19
C LEU A 197 -0.23 -10.47 -26.30
N LEU A 198 1.05 -10.27 -25.95
CA LEU A 198 2.16 -10.43 -26.89
C LEU A 198 2.26 -11.89 -27.37
N LEU A 199 2.11 -12.86 -26.47
CA LEU A 199 2.06 -14.28 -26.85
C LEU A 199 0.89 -14.58 -27.79
N ALA A 200 -0.29 -14.00 -27.55
CA ALA A 200 -1.45 -14.14 -28.42
C ALA A 200 -1.21 -13.52 -29.80
N LEU A 201 -0.60 -12.33 -29.87
CA LEU A 201 -0.23 -11.67 -31.12
C LEU A 201 0.80 -12.47 -31.91
N VAL A 202 1.87 -12.96 -31.25
CA VAL A 202 2.90 -13.78 -31.88
C VAL A 202 2.32 -15.10 -32.36
N SER A 203 1.45 -15.74 -31.58
CA SER A 203 0.76 -16.98 -31.97
C SER A 203 -0.14 -16.77 -33.20
N ASN A 204 -0.85 -15.64 -33.24
CA ASN A 204 -1.66 -15.23 -34.39
C ASN A 204 -0.80 -14.98 -35.64
N TYR A 205 0.37 -14.33 -35.48
CA TYR A 205 1.28 -14.03 -36.58
C TYR A 205 1.98 -15.28 -37.13
N LEU A 206 2.49 -16.14 -36.25
CA LEU A 206 3.18 -17.38 -36.63
C LEU A 206 2.22 -18.43 -37.18
N ASN A 207 0.91 -18.16 -37.13
CA ASN A 207 -0.15 -19.00 -37.69
C ASN A 207 0.07 -20.47 -37.31
N PHE A 208 0.41 -20.71 -36.04
CA PHE A 208 0.48 -22.06 -35.47
C PHE A 208 -0.89 -22.68 -35.71
N GLY A 209 -1.02 -23.49 -36.77
CA GLY A 209 -2.29 -24.01 -37.30
C GLY A 209 -3.08 -24.90 -36.32
N ALA A 210 -2.65 -24.95 -35.06
CA ALA A 210 -3.30 -25.59 -33.94
C ALA A 210 -4.44 -24.77 -33.33
N MET A 211 -4.45 -23.43 -33.43
CA MET A 211 -5.57 -22.62 -32.91
C MET A 211 -6.63 -22.35 -33.97
N PRO A 212 -7.91 -22.73 -33.74
CA PRO A 212 -8.99 -22.39 -34.65
C PRO A 212 -9.09 -20.86 -34.80
N ALA A 213 -9.16 -20.33 -36.01
CA ALA A 213 -9.32 -18.89 -36.27
C ALA A 213 -10.47 -18.25 -35.45
N LYS A 214 -11.51 -19.04 -35.15
CA LYS A 214 -12.62 -18.67 -34.27
C LYS A 214 -12.16 -18.32 -32.84
N VAL A 215 -11.22 -19.05 -32.27
CA VAL A 215 -10.66 -18.79 -30.92
C VAL A 215 -9.90 -17.46 -30.90
N LEU A 216 -9.02 -17.25 -31.89
CA LEU A 216 -8.23 -16.03 -32.00
C LEU A 216 -9.11 -14.79 -32.20
N SER A 217 -10.21 -14.92 -32.94
CA SER A 217 -11.16 -13.82 -33.19
C SER A 217 -11.93 -13.36 -31.95
N VAL A 218 -12.08 -14.21 -30.93
CA VAL A 218 -12.78 -13.88 -29.66
C VAL A 218 -11.80 -13.44 -28.57
N SER A 219 -10.49 -13.66 -28.77
CA SER A 219 -9.45 -13.27 -27.81
C SER A 219 -9.50 -11.79 -27.38
N PRO A 220 -9.85 -10.79 -28.23
CA PRO A 220 -9.94 -9.41 -27.78
C PRO A 220 -10.94 -9.19 -26.65
N VAL A 221 -12.01 -9.99 -26.56
CA VAL A 221 -13.01 -9.88 -25.49
C VAL A 221 -12.42 -10.27 -24.14
N PHE A 222 -11.59 -11.31 -24.10
CA PHE A 222 -10.88 -11.70 -22.88
C PHE A 222 -10.00 -10.55 -22.38
N PHE A 223 -9.14 -10.03 -23.27
CA PHE A 223 -8.22 -8.96 -22.89
C PHE A 223 -8.93 -7.64 -22.56
N ALA A 224 -10.00 -7.29 -23.28
CA ALA A 224 -10.77 -6.07 -23.02
C ALA A 224 -11.50 -6.14 -21.68
N SER A 225 -12.16 -7.28 -21.39
CA SER A 225 -12.85 -7.45 -20.10
C SER A 225 -11.87 -7.46 -18.93
N PHE A 226 -10.73 -8.16 -19.05
CA PHE A 226 -9.73 -8.20 -18.00
C PHE A 226 -9.09 -6.82 -17.79
N SER A 227 -8.75 -6.12 -18.87
CA SER A 227 -8.22 -4.75 -18.83
C SER A 227 -9.20 -3.79 -18.14
N SER A 228 -10.50 -3.88 -18.46
CA SER A 228 -11.53 -3.06 -17.82
C SER A 228 -11.63 -3.31 -16.31
N LEU A 229 -11.53 -4.57 -15.87
CA LEU A 229 -11.55 -4.91 -14.44
C LEU A 229 -10.30 -4.42 -13.70
N ILE A 230 -9.11 -4.52 -14.32
CA ILE A 230 -7.89 -3.94 -13.74
C ILE A 230 -8.02 -2.41 -13.66
N LEU A 231 -8.55 -1.75 -14.69
CA LEU A 231 -8.74 -0.30 -14.69
C LEU A 231 -9.71 0.15 -13.59
N LEU A 232 -10.77 -0.61 -13.34
CA LEU A 232 -11.68 -0.35 -12.22
C LEU A 232 -10.97 -0.52 -10.87
N GLU A 233 -10.14 -1.54 -10.72
CA GLU A 233 -9.33 -1.75 -9.51
C GLU A 233 -8.33 -0.60 -9.29
N LEU A 234 -7.63 -0.17 -10.34
CA LEU A 234 -6.71 0.96 -10.29
C LEU A 234 -7.45 2.27 -9.94
N GLY A 235 -8.57 2.54 -10.61
CA GLY A 235 -9.39 3.72 -10.35
C GLY A 235 -9.90 3.76 -8.92
N TRP A 236 -10.28 2.60 -8.36
CA TRP A 236 -10.69 2.47 -6.97
C TRP A 236 -9.54 2.73 -5.99
N LEU A 237 -8.34 2.18 -6.25
CA LEU A 237 -7.16 2.44 -5.43
C LEU A 237 -6.78 3.91 -5.41
N LEU A 238 -6.74 4.55 -6.59
CA LEU A 238 -6.47 5.98 -6.74
C LEU A 238 -7.51 6.84 -6.02
N HIS A 239 -8.80 6.46 -6.14
CA HIS A 239 -9.87 7.15 -5.42
C HIS A 239 -9.69 7.04 -3.90
N ARG A 240 -9.32 5.86 -3.40
CA ARG A 240 -9.07 5.65 -1.97
C ARG A 240 -7.88 6.45 -1.47
N GLU A 241 -6.78 6.49 -2.23
CA GLU A 241 -5.63 7.33 -1.88
C GLU A 241 -5.98 8.82 -1.89
N LYS A 242 -6.76 9.27 -2.88
CA LYS A 242 -7.26 10.65 -2.92
C LYS A 242 -8.06 10.98 -1.66
N MET A 243 -8.98 10.11 -1.25
CA MET A 243 -9.77 10.33 -0.03
C MET A 243 -8.89 10.41 1.22
N ASN A 244 -7.92 9.50 1.36
CA ASN A 244 -6.96 9.55 2.46
C ASN A 244 -6.09 10.83 2.47
N MET A 245 -5.83 11.44 1.32
CA MET A 245 -5.15 12.73 1.24
C MET A 245 -6.07 13.92 1.55
N LEU A 246 -7.36 13.82 1.20
CA LEU A 246 -8.35 14.89 1.40
C LEU A 246 -8.88 14.96 2.83
N ASP A 247 -8.92 13.85 3.57
CA ASP A 247 -9.30 13.83 5.00
C ASP A 247 -8.43 14.81 5.83
N PHE A 248 -7.16 15.01 5.44
CA PHE A 248 -6.28 16.00 6.08
C PHE A 248 -6.66 17.45 5.77
N VAL A 249 -7.25 17.72 4.60
CA VAL A 249 -7.64 19.06 4.15
C VAL A 249 -8.99 19.45 4.75
N GLU A 250 -9.98 18.57 4.73
CA GLU A 250 -11.31 18.83 5.32
C GLU A 250 -11.27 18.94 6.85
N TRP A 251 -10.41 18.15 7.52
CA TRP A 251 -10.17 18.32 8.97
C TRP A 251 -9.66 19.72 9.32
N ASN A 252 -8.85 20.34 8.45
CA ASN A 252 -8.32 21.68 8.67
C ASN A 252 -9.33 22.80 8.37
N SER A 253 -10.21 22.63 7.37
CA SER A 253 -11.26 23.61 7.09
C SER A 253 -12.32 23.68 8.18
N ASP A 254 -12.68 22.54 8.79
CA ASP A 254 -13.67 22.50 9.86
C ASP A 254 -13.14 23.06 11.20
N ARG A 255 -11.82 23.02 11.44
CA ARG A 255 -11.21 23.73 12.58
C ARG A 255 -11.10 25.23 12.33
N SER A 256 -10.81 25.65 11.11
CA SER A 256 -10.77 27.08 10.75
C SER A 256 -12.15 27.74 10.83
N ASN A 257 -13.23 27.02 10.52
CA ASN A 257 -14.60 27.53 10.64
C ASN A 257 -15.19 27.45 12.07
N LYS A 258 -14.56 26.72 12.99
CA LYS A 258 -14.96 26.67 14.41
C LYS A 258 -14.15 27.60 15.30
N MET A 259 -13.16 28.30 14.76
CA MET A 259 -12.36 29.32 15.46
C MET A 259 -12.70 30.76 15.02
N ASN A 260 -13.72 30.93 14.18
CA ASN A 260 -14.38 32.21 13.90
C ASN A 260 -15.80 32.19 14.47
#